data_AF-A0A450X5W3-F1
#
_entry.id   AF-A0A450X5W3-F1
#
_cell.length_a   1.000
_cell.length_b   1.000
_cell.length_c   1.000
_cell.angle_alpha   90.00
_cell.angle_beta   90.00
_cell.angle_gamma   90.00
#
_symmetry.space_group_name_H-M   'P 1'
#
loop_
_entity.id
_entity.type
_entity.pdbx_description
1 polymer ?
#
loop_
_entity_poly.entity_id
_entity_poly.type
_entity_poly.pdbx_seq_one_letter_code
_entity_poly.pdbx_strand_id
1 'polypeptide(L)'
;MEANAGRIVLSSIVVAELYAGAKDEELSVLDELPRLFPVEPVTAEIARLAGLLKGRYARSHGVGLADALIAATAKQHGLDIGTLNIKHFPMFPGLEPPYRK
;
A
#
# COMPACT_ATOMS: atom_id res chain seq x y z
N MET A 1 -21.37 8.93 -0.94
CA MET A 1 -19.94 9.28 -1.00
C MET A 1 -19.48 9.86 0.34
N GLU A 2 -19.99 9.32 1.44
CA GLU A 2 -19.67 9.73 2.81
C GLU A 2 -19.67 8.42 3.61
N ALA A 3 -18.50 7.90 4.00
CA ALA A 3 -18.34 6.90 5.08
C ALA A 3 -16.90 6.39 5.27
N ASN A 4 -15.98 6.51 4.30
CA ASN A 4 -14.62 5.93 4.44
C ASN A 4 -13.54 6.91 4.93
N ALA A 5 -13.90 8.15 5.26
CA ALA A 5 -12.98 9.07 5.96
C ALA A 5 -12.63 8.57 7.39
N GLY A 6 -13.30 7.52 7.87
CA GLY A 6 -12.98 6.84 9.12
C GLY A 6 -11.71 5.98 9.00
N ARG A 7 -10.55 6.64 9.06
CA ARG A 7 -9.18 6.08 9.23
C ARG A 7 -8.51 5.53 7.96
N ILE A 8 -7.97 6.45 7.16
CA ILE A 8 -6.88 6.14 6.21
C ILE A 8 -5.61 5.81 7.00
N VAL A 9 -4.91 4.76 6.61
CA VAL A 9 -3.58 4.42 7.11
C VAL A 9 -2.61 4.28 5.93
N LEU A 10 -1.34 4.53 6.19
CA LEU A 10 -0.27 4.40 5.20
C LEU A 10 0.58 3.18 5.53
N SER A 11 0.89 2.35 4.54
CA SER A 11 1.98 1.39 4.69
C SER A 11 3.31 2.16 4.72
N SER A 12 4.25 1.75 5.58
CA SER A 12 5.61 2.30 5.55
C SER A 12 6.31 2.15 4.19
N ILE A 13 5.85 1.21 3.36
CA ILE A 13 6.34 1.04 1.98
C ILE A 13 5.88 2.18 1.07
N VAL A 14 4.64 2.65 1.22
CA VAL A 14 4.15 3.82 0.47
C VAL A 14 4.96 5.06 0.85
N VAL A 15 5.24 5.23 2.15
CA VAL A 15 6.13 6.30 2.62
C VAL A 15 7.50 6.19 1.94
N ALA A 16 8.14 5.02 1.98
CA ALA A 16 9.43 4.81 1.33
C ALA A 16 9.42 5.12 -0.18
N GLU A 17 8.38 4.71 -0.91
CA GLU A 17 8.23 5.00 -2.34
C GLU A 17 8.10 6.51 -2.62
N LEU A 18 7.35 7.23 -1.78
CA LEU A 18 7.20 8.68 -1.91
C LEU A 18 8.54 9.39 -1.74
N TYR A 19 9.31 9.06 -0.70
CA TYR A 19 10.64 9.66 -0.49
C TYR A 19 11.64 9.27 -1.59
N ALA A 20 11.59 8.05 -2.10
CA ALA A 20 12.48 7.61 -3.17
C ALA A 20 12.24 8.33 -4.51
N GLY A 21 10.99 8.77 -4.76
CA GLY A 21 10.62 9.53 -5.95
C GLY A 21 10.60 11.06 -5.76
N ALA A 22 10.81 11.55 -4.54
CA ALA A 22 10.70 12.95 -4.19
C ALA A 22 11.90 13.77 -4.69
N LYS A 23 11.62 15.02 -5.04
CA LYS A 23 12.63 16.07 -5.18
C LYS A 23 12.88 16.74 -3.83
N ASP A 24 14.02 17.40 -3.70
CA ASP A 24 14.43 18.09 -2.46
C ASP A 24 13.36 19.08 -1.97
N GLU A 25 12.67 19.78 -2.87
CA GLU A 25 11.63 20.75 -2.52
C GLU A 25 10.35 20.08 -1.98
N GLU A 26 10.13 18.80 -2.31
CA GLU A 26 8.93 18.03 -1.93
C GLU A 26 9.09 17.34 -0.56
N LEU A 27 10.33 17.17 -0.08
CA LEU A 27 10.62 16.46 1.19
C LEU A 27 9.89 17.06 2.38
N SER A 28 9.86 18.40 2.48
CA SER A 28 9.18 19.11 3.57
C SER A 28 7.67 18.82 3.64
N VAL A 29 7.04 18.56 2.49
CA VAL A 29 5.62 18.19 2.41
C VAL A 29 5.44 16.72 2.78
N LEU A 30 6.35 15.85 2.37
CA LEU A 30 6.29 14.42 2.70
C LEU A 30 6.51 14.14 4.18
N ASP A 31 7.32 14.94 4.86
CA ASP A 31 7.55 14.88 6.31
C ASP A 31 6.27 15.07 7.14
N GLU A 32 5.24 15.68 6.57
CA GLU A 32 3.95 15.88 7.22
C GLU A 32 3.01 14.67 7.10
N LEU A 33 3.24 13.76 6.15
CA LEU A 33 2.36 12.60 5.93
C LEU A 33 2.20 11.69 7.16
N PRO A 34 3.28 11.33 7.89
CA PRO A 34 3.14 10.53 9.12
C PRO A 34 2.41 11.26 10.26
N ARG A 35 2.24 12.59 10.17
CA ARG A 35 1.44 13.36 11.14
C ARG A 35 -0.05 13.33 10.81
N LEU A 36 -0.40 13.20 9.53
CA LEU A 36 -1.77 13.21 9.04
C LEU A 36 -2.42 11.82 9.06
N PHE A 37 -1.62 10.77 8.89
CA PHE A 37 -2.10 9.38 8.80
C PHE A 37 -1.23 8.44 9.64
N PRO A 38 -1.82 7.49 10.37
CA PRO A 38 -1.06 6.40 10.99
C PRO A 38 -0.25 5.64 9.93
N VAL A 39 1.01 5.34 10.26
CA VAL A 39 1.91 4.55 9.41
C VAL A 39 2.06 3.15 10.00
N GLU A 40 1.62 2.14 9.26
CA GLU A 40 1.76 0.74 9.65
C GLU A 40 3.14 0.20 9.21
N PRO A 41 3.97 -0.28 10.16
CA PRO A 41 5.31 -0.77 9.86
C PRO A 41 5.27 -2.17 9.25
N VAL A 42 6.27 -2.50 8.44
CA VAL A 42 6.49 -3.89 8.02
C VAL A 42 7.07 -4.71 9.18
N THR A 43 6.26 -5.63 9.71
CA THR A 43 6.70 -6.62 10.71
C THR A 43 7.20 -7.92 10.04
N ALA A 44 7.75 -8.85 10.84
CA ALA A 44 8.17 -10.15 10.33
C ALA A 44 7.00 -10.97 9.74
N GLU A 45 5.81 -10.87 10.34
CA GLU A 45 4.59 -11.52 9.88
C GLU A 45 4.14 -10.97 8.52
N ILE A 46 4.16 -9.64 8.38
CA ILE A 46 3.86 -8.95 7.12
C ILE A 46 4.88 -9.33 6.04
N ALA A 47 6.18 -9.32 6.36
CA ALA A 47 7.24 -9.69 5.44
C ALA A 47 7.08 -11.14 4.95
N ARG A 48 6.78 -12.08 5.86
CA ARG A 48 6.50 -13.47 5.51
C ARG A 48 5.29 -13.59 4.58
N LEU A 49 4.18 -12.95 4.91
CA LEU A 49 2.96 -12.97 4.08
C LEU A 49 3.22 -12.36 2.70
N ALA A 50 3.95 -11.25 2.62
CA ALA A 50 4.35 -10.62 1.37
C ALA A 50 5.18 -11.55 0.49
N GLY A 51 6.13 -12.28 1.07
CA GLY A 51 6.91 -13.30 0.36
C GLY A 51 6.04 -14.38 -0.28
N LEU A 52 5.02 -14.86 0.44
CA LEU A 52 4.05 -15.84 -0.07
C LEU A 52 3.19 -15.25 -1.20
N LEU A 53 2.70 -14.02 -1.04
CA LEU A 53 1.92 -13.32 -2.08
C LEU A 53 2.76 -13.10 -3.34
N LYS A 54 3.99 -12.61 -3.21
CA LYS A 54 4.91 -12.45 -4.34
C LYS A 54 5.19 -13.79 -5.01
N GLY A 55 5.49 -14.85 -4.25
CA GLY A 55 5.71 -16.18 -4.80
C GLY A 55 4.52 -16.70 -5.62
N ARG A 56 3.30 -16.40 -5.19
CA ARG A 56 2.06 -16.78 -5.88
C ARG A 56 1.81 -15.95 -7.14
N TYR A 57 1.97 -14.63 -7.07
CA TYR A 57 1.47 -13.73 -8.11
C TYR A 57 2.53 -13.14 -9.04
N ALA A 58 3.83 -13.19 -8.69
CA ALA A 58 4.89 -12.57 -9.49
C ALA A 58 4.92 -13.04 -10.95
N ARG A 59 4.79 -14.35 -11.20
CA ARG A 59 4.82 -14.89 -12.57
C ARG A 59 3.56 -14.58 -13.38
N SER A 60 2.40 -14.63 -12.73
CA SER A 60 1.11 -14.48 -13.39
C SER A 60 0.67 -13.03 -13.60
N HIS A 61 1.04 -12.13 -12.68
CA HIS A 61 0.51 -10.78 -12.60
C HIS A 61 1.61 -9.72 -12.40
N GLY A 62 2.89 -10.12 -12.42
CA GLY A 62 4.01 -9.18 -12.30
C GLY A 62 4.15 -8.51 -10.94
N VAL A 63 3.49 -9.03 -9.90
CA VAL A 63 3.48 -8.41 -8.57
C VAL A 63 4.89 -8.27 -8.00
N GLY A 64 5.29 -7.03 -7.73
CA GLY A 64 6.56 -6.66 -7.12
C GLY A 64 6.59 -6.91 -5.61
N LEU A 65 7.76 -6.74 -4.99
CA LEU A 65 7.90 -6.88 -3.54
C LEU A 65 7.17 -5.76 -2.79
N ALA A 66 7.22 -4.53 -3.30
CA ALA A 66 6.54 -3.38 -2.71
C ALA A 66 5.01 -3.59 -2.70
N ASP A 67 4.41 -3.91 -3.85
CA ASP A 67 2.97 -4.22 -3.94
C ASP A 67 2.58 -5.38 -3.01
N ALA A 68 3.42 -6.42 -2.93
CA ALA A 68 3.18 -7.56 -2.04
C ALA A 68 3.23 -7.19 -0.56
N LEU A 69 4.12 -6.28 -0.15
CA LEU A 69 4.22 -5.78 1.22
C LEU A 69 3.02 -4.89 1.59
N ILE A 70 2.60 -4.02 0.67
CA ILE A 70 1.39 -3.21 0.85
C ILE A 70 0.16 -4.13 0.97
N ALA A 71 0.02 -5.11 0.08
CA ALA A 71 -1.06 -6.10 0.11
C ALA A 71 -1.05 -6.93 1.41
N ALA A 72 0.12 -7.35 1.87
CA ALA A 72 0.26 -8.10 3.12
C ALA A 72 -0.09 -7.26 4.34
N THR A 73 0.31 -5.97 4.36
CA THR A 73 -0.06 -5.02 5.42
C THR A 73 -1.58 -4.90 5.51
N ALA A 74 -2.25 -4.63 4.39
CA ALA A 74 -3.71 -4.52 4.38
C ALA A 74 -4.40 -5.82 4.82
N LYS A 75 -3.95 -6.99 4.33
CA LYS A 75 -4.51 -8.28 4.76
C LYS A 75 -4.31 -8.57 6.25
N GLN A 76 -3.15 -8.24 6.80
CA GLN A 76 -2.84 -8.47 8.21
C GLN A 76 -3.74 -7.65 9.14
N HIS A 77 -4.12 -6.45 8.73
CA HIS A 77 -4.95 -5.52 9.50
C HIS A 77 -6.44 -5.56 9.11
N GLY A 78 -6.84 -6.42 8.16
CA GLY A 78 -8.23 -6.50 7.68
C GLY A 78 -8.71 -5.23 6.97
N LEU A 79 -7.79 -4.54 6.28
CA LEU A 79 -8.04 -3.28 5.59
C LEU A 79 -8.29 -3.48 4.09
N ASP A 80 -9.02 -2.53 3.50
CA ASP A 80 -9.13 -2.39 2.06
C ASP A 80 -7.91 -1.65 1.47
N ILE A 81 -7.65 -1.86 0.18
CA ILE A 81 -6.60 -1.16 -0.56
C ILE A 81 -7.18 0.03 -1.32
N GLY A 82 -6.68 1.24 -1.07
CA GLY A 82 -6.90 2.39 -1.95
C GLY A 82 -5.85 2.42 -3.05
N THR A 83 -6.19 2.01 -4.28
CA THR A 83 -5.24 2.06 -5.42
C THR A 83 -5.91 2.44 -6.73
N LEU A 84 -5.17 3.14 -7.58
CA LEU A 84 -5.56 3.37 -8.98
C LEU A 84 -5.08 2.24 -9.91
N ASN A 85 -4.15 1.40 -9.46
CA ASN A 85 -3.53 0.34 -10.25
C ASN A 85 -4.03 -1.04 -9.80
N ILE A 86 -5.31 -1.32 -9.99
CA ILE A 86 -5.98 -2.57 -9.53
C ILE A 86 -5.22 -3.83 -9.97
N LYS A 87 -4.64 -3.83 -11.17
CA LYS A 87 -3.89 -4.97 -11.72
C LYS A 87 -2.71 -5.43 -10.86
N HIS A 88 -2.15 -4.58 -10.00
CA HIS A 88 -1.05 -4.94 -9.11
C HIS A 88 -1.52 -5.67 -7.84
N PHE A 89 -2.84 -5.68 -7.59
CA PHE A 89 -3.44 -6.22 -6.38
C PHE A 89 -4.43 -7.38 -6.67
N PRO A 90 -4.03 -8.42 -7.42
CA PRO A 90 -4.93 -9.52 -7.82
C PRO A 90 -5.43 -10.36 -6.62
N MET A 91 -4.85 -10.17 -5.44
CA MET A 91 -5.26 -10.84 -4.20
C MET A 91 -6.44 -10.16 -3.47
N PHE A 92 -6.98 -9.07 -4.02
CA PHE A 92 -8.19 -8.38 -3.55
C PHE A 92 -9.28 -8.47 -4.62
N PRO A 93 -10.20 -9.44 -4.52
CA PRO A 93 -11.28 -9.58 -5.49
C PRO A 93 -12.27 -8.40 -5.36
N GLY A 94 -12.76 -7.89 -6.48
CA GLY A 94 -13.74 -6.79 -6.49
C GLY A 94 -13.15 -5.42 -6.15
N LEU A 95 -11.82 -5.26 -6.22
CA LEU A 95 -11.17 -3.98 -5.98
C LEU A 95 -11.57 -2.96 -7.06
N GLU A 96 -12.15 -1.84 -6.63
CA GLU A 96 -12.50 -0.70 -7.49
C GLU A 96 -11.62 0.51 -7.15
N PRO A 97 -11.33 1.40 -8.13
CA PRO A 97 -10.54 2.58 -7.85
C PRO A 97 -11.33 3.52 -6.93
N PRO A 98 -10.71 4.12 -5.91
CA PRO A 98 -11.40 5.00 -4.97
C PRO A 98 -11.96 6.28 -5.64
N TYR A 99 -11.43 6.64 -6.82
CA TYR A 99 -11.92 7.72 -7.67
C TYR A 99 -11.50 7.47 -9.13
N ARG A 100 -12.22 8.07 -10.08
CA ARG A 100 -11.88 8.06 -11.51
C ARG A 100 -10.92 9.21 -11.82
N LYS A 101 -9.98 8.99 -12.74
CA LYS A 101 -9.11 10.06 -13.28
C LYS A 101 -9.90 11.04 -14.12
#